data_AF-A0A2V9DPA8-F1
#
_entry.id   AF-A0A2V9DPA8-F1
#
_cell.length_a   1.000
_cell.length_b   1.000
_cell.length_c   1.000
_cell.angle_alpha   90.00
_cell.angle_beta   90.00
_cell.angle_gamma   90.00
#
_symmetry.space_group_name_H-M   'P 1'
#
loop_
_entity.id
_entity.type
_entity.pdbx_description
1 polymer ?
#
loop_
_entity_poly.entity_id
_entity_poly.type
_entity_poly.pdbx_seq_one_letter_code
_entity_poly.pdbx_strand_id
1 'polypeptide(L)' 'MLAQAMESRPRTEGKVNESRAAALLGLSTQKLRRLSVQAGIGHPDVENGGAELVFTYAELYRLCRLVAETAGGSSF' A
#
# COMPACT_ATOMS: atom_id res chain seq x y z
N MET A 1 -23.09 19.76 22.86
CA MET A 1 -22.75 18.61 22.00
C MET A 1 -21.72 19.05 20.96
N LEU A 2 -20.43 18.86 21.22
CA LEU A 2 -19.33 19.22 20.29
C LEU A 2 -18.41 18.00 20.11
N ALA A 3 -18.97 16.88 19.65
CA ALA A 3 -18.25 15.61 19.55
C ALA A 3 -18.00 15.13 18.11
N GLN A 4 -18.27 15.94 17.07
CA GLN A 4 -18.38 15.39 15.70
C GLN A 4 -17.62 16.14 14.60
N ALA A 5 -16.60 16.95 14.92
CA ALA A 5 -15.90 17.75 13.91
C ALA A 5 -14.40 17.47 13.73
N MET A 6 -13.83 16.44 14.36
CA MET A 6 -12.40 16.11 14.20
C MET A 6 -12.09 14.65 13.87
N GLU A 7 -13.11 13.82 13.67
CA GLU A 7 -12.99 12.43 13.20
C GLU A 7 -12.82 12.31 11.68
N SER A 8 -12.11 13.24 11.04
CA SER A 8 -11.98 13.27 9.57
C SER A 8 -10.63 13.72 9.07
N ARG A 9 -9.59 13.63 9.90
CA ARG A 9 -8.23 13.57 9.39
C ARG A 9 -7.87 12.09 9.32
N PRO A 10 -7.78 11.44 8.14
CA PRO A 10 -7.11 10.16 8.08
C PRO A 10 -5.71 10.42 8.65
N ARG A 11 -5.44 9.87 9.85
CA ARG A 11 -4.14 9.99 10.51
C ARG A 11 -3.09 9.66 9.46
N THR A 12 -2.30 10.66 9.10
CA THR A 12 -1.14 10.52 8.19
C THR A 12 -0.06 9.61 8.79
N GLU A 13 -0.30 9.03 9.97
CA GLU A 13 0.62 8.20 10.78
C GLU A 13 0.81 6.76 10.27
N GLY A 14 0.35 6.43 9.06
CA GLY A 14 0.32 5.04 8.57
C GLY A 14 0.73 4.82 7.12
N LYS A 15 1.51 5.74 6.54
CA LYS A 15 2.00 5.62 5.15
C LYS A 15 3.35 4.89 5.12
N VAL A 16 3.45 3.91 4.23
CA VAL A 16 4.66 3.14 3.91
C VAL A 16 5.06 3.50 2.50
N ASN A 17 6.28 3.98 2.31
CA ASN A 17 6.80 4.28 0.98
C ASN A 17 7.07 3.00 0.16
N GLU A 18 7.16 3.17 -1.15
CA GLU A 18 7.31 2.08 -2.12
C GLU A 18 8.49 1.16 -1.79
N SER A 19 9.64 1.76 -1.49
CA SER A 19 10.87 1.04 -1.16
C SER A 19 10.72 0.17 0.08
N ARG A 20 10.06 0.68 1.14
CA ARG A 20 9.82 -0.09 2.37
C ARG A 20 8.74 -1.14 2.18
N ALA A 21 7.70 -0.84 1.40
CA ALA A 21 6.65 -1.79 1.05
C ALA A 21 7.21 -2.99 0.27
N ALA A 22 8.08 -2.72 -0.71
CA ALA A 22 8.79 -3.74 -1.47
C ALA A 22 9.65 -4.63 -0.57
N ALA A 23 10.43 -4.03 0.33
CA ALA A 23 11.25 -4.76 1.30
C ALA A 23 10.40 -5.64 2.26
N LEU A 24 9.29 -5.12 2.78
CA LEU A 24 8.41 -5.86 3.69
C LEU A 24 7.71 -7.04 3.01
N LEU A 25 7.41 -6.92 1.72
CA LEU A 25 6.73 -7.96 0.95
C LEU A 25 7.73 -8.93 0.27
N GLY A 26 9.04 -8.70 0.38
CA GLY A 26 10.05 -9.47 -0.32
C GLY A 26 9.93 -9.36 -1.85
N LEU A 27 9.43 -8.24 -2.35
CA LEU A 27 9.22 -7.98 -3.77
C LEU A 27 10.18 -6.92 -4.30
N SER A 28 10.41 -6.92 -5.61
CA SER A 28 11.00 -5.75 -6.27
C SER A 28 9.97 -4.62 -6.36
N THR A 29 10.44 -3.36 -6.33
CA THR A 29 9.59 -2.17 -6.51
C THR A 29 8.81 -2.23 -7.82
N GLN A 30 9.43 -2.72 -8.91
CA GLN A 30 8.74 -2.93 -10.18
C GLN A 30 7.55 -3.90 -10.09
N LYS A 31 7.70 -5.00 -9.34
CA LYS A 31 6.63 -5.98 -9.13
C LYS A 31 5.56 -5.42 -8.20
N LEU A 32 5.97 -4.65 -7.19
CA LEU A 32 5.06 -3.90 -6.33
C LEU A 32 4.21 -2.91 -7.15
N ARG A 33 4.79 -2.10 -8.03
CA ARG A 33 4.04 -1.18 -8.91
C ARG A 33 3.01 -1.91 -9.77
N ARG A 34 3.38 -3.04 -10.37
CA ARG A 34 2.44 -3.83 -11.18
C ARG A 34 1.26 -4.34 -10.36
N LEU A 35 1.52 -4.88 -9.17
CA LEU A 35 0.45 -5.33 -8.26
C LEU A 35 -0.41 -4.16 -7.78
N SER A 36 0.22 -3.01 -7.52
CA SER A 36 -0.47 -1.77 -7.12
C SER A 36 -1.43 -1.31 -8.21
N VAL A 37 -0.98 -1.26 -9.47
CA VAL A 37 -1.83 -0.95 -10.63
C VAL A 37 -2.94 -1.98 -10.82
N GLN A 38 -2.64 -3.27 -10.69
CA GLN A 38 -3.62 -4.35 -10.86
C GLN A 38 -4.71 -4.32 -9.79
N ALA A 39 -4.34 -4.01 -8.54
CA ALA A 39 -5.27 -3.93 -7.42
C ALA A 39 -5.91 -2.55 -7.25
N GLY A 40 -5.49 -1.54 -8.03
CA GLY A 40 -5.98 -0.17 -7.95
C GLY A 40 -5.65 0.52 -6.62
N ILE A 41 -4.50 0.21 -6.03
CA ILE A 41 -4.04 0.70 -4.72
C ILE A 41 -2.66 1.33 -4.83
N GLY A 42 -2.31 2.17 -3.85
CA GLY A 42 -1.09 2.97 -3.88
C GLY A 42 -1.36 4.39 -4.35
N HIS A 43 -0.98 5.33 -3.52
CA HIS A 43 -1.16 6.76 -3.76
C HIS A 43 0.16 7.37 -4.20
N PRO A 44 0.19 8.27 -5.18
CA PRO A 44 1.41 9.03 -5.46
C PRO A 44 1.79 9.84 -4.22
N ASP A 45 3.07 9.83 -3.87
CA ASP A 45 3.61 10.63 -2.77
C ASP A 45 3.59 12.11 -3.16
N VAL A 46 2.48 12.78 -2.88
CA VAL A 46 2.30 14.21 -3.19
C VAL A 46 3.29 15.08 -2.41
N GLU A 47 3.82 14.60 -1.29
CA GLU A 47 4.74 15.35 -0.43
C GLU A 47 6.18 15.38 -1.01
N ASN A 48 6.57 14.33 -1.73
CA ASN A 48 7.88 14.19 -2.38
C ASN A 48 7.83 14.35 -3.93
N GLY A 49 6.80 15.02 -4.47
CA GLY A 49 6.71 15.32 -5.90
C GLY A 49 6.14 14.21 -6.78
N GLY A 50 5.47 13.22 -6.20
CA GLY A 50 4.66 12.21 -6.89
C GLY A 50 5.45 11.10 -7.58
N ALA A 51 6.77 11.05 -7.39
CA ALA A 51 7.64 10.09 -8.08
C ALA A 51 7.57 8.67 -7.50
N GLU A 52 7.30 8.56 -6.20
CA GLU A 52 7.14 7.29 -5.50
C GLU A 52 5.69 7.05 -5.08
N LEU A 53 5.32 5.78 -4.96
CA LEU A 53 4.03 5.39 -4.40
C LEU A 53 4.15 5.27 -2.87
N VAL A 54 3.12 5.71 -2.17
CA VAL A 54 2.90 5.50 -0.74
C VAL A 54 1.65 4.67 -0.53
N PHE A 55 1.73 3.77 0.43
CA PHE A 55 0.70 2.80 0.75
C PHE A 55 0.28 2.97 2.20
N THR A 56 -1.01 2.91 2.45
CA THR A 56 -1.50 2.73 3.81
C THR A 56 -1.23 1.31 4.30
N TYR A 57 -1.17 1.10 5.63
CA TYR A 57 -1.08 -0.25 6.19
C TYR A 57 -2.19 -1.19 5.72
N ALA A 58 -3.41 -0.68 5.50
CA ALA A 58 -4.52 -1.48 4.98
C ALA A 58 -4.28 -1.94 3.53
N GLU A 59 -3.75 -1.08 2.67
CA GLU A 59 -3.36 -1.44 1.30
C GLU A 59 -2.17 -2.41 1.29
N LEU A 60 -1.19 -2.19 2.17
CA LEU A 60 -0.05 -3.08 2.32
C LEU A 60 -0.49 -4.49 2.73
N TYR A 61 -1.46 -4.60 3.64
CA TYR A 61 -2.04 -5.88 4.04
C TYR A 61 -2.77 -6.57 2.88
N ARG A 62 -3.52 -5.82 2.06
CA ARG A 62 -4.16 -6.34 0.84
C ARG A 62 -3.12 -6.83 -0.17
N LEU A 63 -2.04 -6.08 -0.40
CA LEU A 63 -0.92 -6.53 -1.24
C LEU A 63 -0.30 -7.81 -0.70
N CYS A 64 -0.07 -7.91 0.61
CA CYS A 64 0.45 -9.12 1.24
C CYS A 64 -0.43 -10.34 0.97
N ARG A 65 -1.75 -10.19 1.14
CA ARG A 65 -2.71 -11.25 0.82
C ARG A 65 -2.70 -11.65 -0.65
N LEU A 66 -2.70 -10.67 -1.58
CA LEU A 66 -2.64 -10.95 -3.02
C LEU A 66 -1.36 -11.70 -3.39
N VAL A 67 -0.22 -11.34 -2.78
CA VAL A 67 1.06 -12.01 -3.00
C VAL A 67 1.02 -13.44 -2.45
N ALA A 68 0.44 -13.64 -1.26
CA ALA A 68 0.28 -14.97 -0.69
C ALA A 68 -0.67 -15.87 -1.51
N GLU A 69 -1.79 -15.32 -1.99
CA GLU A 69 -2.76 -16.03 -2.85
C GLU A 69 -2.14 -16.40 -4.21
N THR A 70 -1.34 -15.50 -4.80
CA THR A 70 -0.65 -15.76 -6.07
C THR A 70 0.57 -16.68 -5.93
N ALA A 71 1.20 -16.74 -4.76
CA ALA A 71 2.29 -17.66 -4.46
C ALA A 71 1.79 -19.06 -4.05
N GLY A 72 0.62 -19.15 -3.42
CA GLY A 72 -0.01 -20.39 -2.96
C GLY A 72 -0.93 -21.08 -3.98
N GLY A 73 -1.21 -20.44 -5.12
CA GLY A 73 -2.14 -20.95 -6.15
C GLY A 73 -1.59 -22.07 -7.06
N SER A 74 -0.35 -22.52 -6.86
CA SER A 74 0.27 -23.60 -7.64
C SER A 74 0.23 -24.92 -6.89
N SER A 75 -0.96 -25.39 -6.52
CA SER A 75 -1.20 -26.78 -6.15
C SER A 75 -2.69 -27.06 -6.29
N PHE A 76 -3.10 -27.52 -7.48
CA PHE A 76 -3.72 -28.83 -7.73
C PHE A 76 -4.05 -28.97 -9.21
#